data_AF-A0A3D2VUQ0-F1
#
_entry.id   AF-A0A3D2VUQ0-F1
#
_cell.length_a   1.000
_cell.length_b   1.000
_cell.length_c   1.000
_cell.angle_alpha   90.00
_cell.angle_beta   90.00
_cell.angle_gamma   90.00
#
_symmetry.space_group_name_H-M   'P 1'
#
loop_
_entity.id
_entity.type
_entity.pdbx_description
1 polymer ?
#
loop_
_entity_poly.entity_id
_entity_poly.type
_entity_poly.pdbx_seq_one_letter_code
_entity_poly.pdbx_strand_id
1 'polypeptide(L)' 'MTTHEEFHRRSIDDPEGFWGEEAKKIYWHKPPQKILDYSKPPFVKWFVGGET' A
#
# COMPACT_ATOMS: atom_id res chain seq x y z
N MET A 1 11.80 -19.25 -0.35
CA MET A 1 10.75 -18.92 0.62
C MET A 1 11.19 -17.62 1.28
N THR A 2 10.45 -16.52 1.10
CA THR A 2 10.74 -15.27 1.80
C THR A 2 10.47 -15.49 3.29
N THR A 3 11.42 -15.15 4.15
CA THR A 3 11.17 -15.25 5.60
C THR A 3 10.14 -14.20 6.02
N HIS A 4 9.43 -14.46 7.12
CA HIS A 4 8.48 -13.49 7.69
C HIS A 4 9.17 -12.14 7.97
N GLU A 5 10.42 -12.18 8.42
CA GLU A 5 11.24 -10.99 8.69
C GLU A 5 11.51 -10.17 7.44
N GLU A 6 11.90 -10.80 6.34
CA GLU A 6 12.12 -10.12 5.05
C GLU A 6 10.82 -9.54 4.48
N PHE A 7 9.71 -10.25 4.63
CA PHE A 7 8.39 -9.79 4.20
C PHE A 7 7.92 -8.56 4.99
N HIS A 8 8.06 -8.61 6.31
CA HIS A 8 7.75 -7.49 7.21
C HIS A 8 8.69 -6.30 6.97
N ARG A 9 9.99 -6.55 6.79
CA ARG A 9 10.95 -5.47 6.49
C ARG A 9 10.58 -4.73 5.21
N ARG A 10 10.19 -5.47 4.16
CA ARG A 10 9.78 -4.88 2.88
C ARG A 10 8.53 -3.99 3.01
N SER A 11 7.57 -4.34 3.86
CA SER A 11 6.36 -3.52 4.06
C SER A 11 6.63 -2.17 4.73
N ILE A 12 7.79 -2.04 5.39
CA ILE A 12 8.24 -0.82 6.07
C ILE A 12 9.22 -0.02 5.20
N ASP A 13 10.19 -0.69 4.58
CA ASP A 13 11.24 -0.04 3.77
C ASP A 13 10.70 0.44 2.41
N ASP A 14 9.74 -0.27 1.83
CA ASP A 14 9.07 0.08 0.58
C ASP A 14 7.54 -0.05 0.72
N PRO A 15 6.91 0.86 1.49
CA PRO A 15 5.49 0.77 1.79
C PRO A 15 4.63 0.94 0.52
N GLU A 16 5.00 1.81 -0.41
CA GLU A 16 4.24 2.04 -1.63
C GLU A 16 4.31 0.83 -2.58
N GLY A 17 5.50 0.26 -2.78
CA GLY A 17 5.66 -0.92 -3.63
C GLY A 17 5.01 -2.15 -3.01
N PHE A 18 5.26 -2.41 -1.72
CA PHE A 18 4.68 -3.55 -1.01
C PHE A 18 3.15 -3.48 -0.94
N TRP A 19 2.60 -2.40 -0.39
CA TRP A 19 1.14 -2.29 -0.25
C TRP A 19 0.44 -2.08 -1.59
N GLY A 20 1.14 -1.59 -2.61
CA GLY A 20 0.64 -1.53 -3.99
C GLY A 20 0.49 -2.91 -4.64
N GLU A 21 1.42 -3.83 -4.37
CA GLU A 21 1.31 -5.22 -4.81
C GLU A 21 0.18 -5.95 -4.08
N GLU A 22 0.08 -5.77 -2.75
CA GLU A 22 -0.99 -6.36 -1.96
C GLU A 22 -2.37 -5.81 -2.34
N ALA A 23 -2.48 -4.52 -2.66
CA ALA A 23 -3.73 -3.91 -3.12
C ALA A 23 -4.28 -4.54 -4.40
N LYS A 24 -3.43 -5.05 -5.30
CA LYS A 24 -3.87 -5.73 -6.53
C LYS A 24 -4.60 -7.05 -6.27
N LYS A 25 -4.44 -7.63 -5.08
CA LYS A 25 -5.12 -8.88 -4.68
C LYS A 25 -6.53 -8.63 -4.16
N ILE A 26 -6.90 -7.37 -3.90
CA ILE A 26 -8.22 -6.97 -3.45
C ILE A 26 -9.08 -6.67 -4.68
N TYR A 27 -10.37 -7.02 -4.62
CA TYR A 27 -11.32 -6.59 -5.63
C TYR A 27 -11.69 -5.13 -5.40
N TRP A 28 -11.50 -4.30 -6.42
CA TRP A 28 -11.87 -2.89 -6.39
C TRP A 28 -12.91 -2.61 -7.46
N HIS A 29 -13.94 -1.84 -7.12
CA HIS A 29 -14.78 -1.16 -8.11
C HIS A 29 -13.95 -0.14 -8.89
N LYS A 30 -13.05 0.57 -8.20
CA LYS A 30 -12.07 1.46 -8.80
C LYS A 30 -10.71 1.28 -8.11
N PRO A 31 -9.65 0.85 -8.81
CA PRO A 31 -8.36 0.65 -8.17
C PRO A 31 -7.77 2.01 -7.72
N PRO A 32 -7.08 2.05 -6.56
CA PRO A 32 -6.49 3.28 -6.04
C PRO A 32 -5.42 3.84 -6.99
N GLN A 33 -5.38 5.16 -7.12
CA GLN A 33 -4.38 5.84 -7.97
C GLN A 33 -3.08 6.14 -7.22
N LYS A 34 -3.13 6.22 -5.89
CA LYS A 34 -1.96 6.43 -5.03
C LYS A 34 -2.06 5.55 -3.79
N ILE A 35 -1.02 4.78 -3.51
CA ILE A 35 -1.01 3.82 -2.40
C ILE A 35 -0.80 4.54 -1.07
N LEU A 36 0.19 5.42 -0.99
CA LEU A 36 0.46 6.23 0.20
C LEU A 36 0.55 7.70 -0.18
N ASP A 37 -0.33 8.53 0.39
CA ASP A 37 -0.23 9.98 0.30
C ASP A 37 0.33 10.56 1.60
N TYR A 38 1.63 10.87 1.58
CA TYR A 38 2.35 11.49 2.68
C TYR A 38 2.39 13.03 2.60
N SER A 39 1.57 13.66 1.76
CA SER A 39 1.65 15.11 1.52
C SER A 39 1.24 15.99 2.72
N LYS A 40 0.50 15.45 3.70
CA LYS A 40 0.00 16.22 4.86
C LYS A 40 0.07 15.45 6.20
N PRO A 41 1.26 15.24 6.79
CA PRO A 41 1.37 14.68 8.14
C PRO A 41 0.64 15.58 9.18
N PRO A 42 -0.08 15.01 10.18
CA PRO A 42 -0.22 13.59 10.51
C PRO A 42 -1.35 12.87 9.75
N PHE A 43 -2.08 13.56 8.87
CA PHE A 43 -3.22 13.05 8.10
C PHE A 43 -2.77 12.36 6.79
N VAL A 44 -1.94 11.34 6.94
CA VAL A 44 -1.55 10.48 5.82
C VAL A 44 -2.75 9.69 5.31
N LYS A 45 -2.83 9.46 4.00
CA LYS A 45 -3.92 8.69 3.39
C LYS A 45 -3.36 7.46 2.68
N TRP A 46 -4.13 6.38 2.73
CA TRP A 46 -3.83 5.14 2.03
C TRP A 46 -4.89 4.85 0.96
N PHE A 47 -4.47 4.21 -0.13
CA PHE A 47 -5.33 3.78 -1.24
C PHE A 47 -6.22 4.92 -1.79
N VAL A 48 -5.61 6.07 -2.03
CA VAL A 48 -6.32 7.29 -2.44
C VAL A 48 -6.98 7.10 -3.81
N GLY A 49 -8.27 7.44 -3.84
CA GLY A 49 -9.11 7.32 -5.02
C GLY A 49 -9.53 5.89 -5.36
N GLY A 50 -9.28 4.94 -4.46
CA GLY A 50 -9.81 3.58 -4.54
C GLY A 50 -11.27 3.52 -4.06
N GLU A 51 -12.06 2.64 -4.67
CA GLU A 51 -13.43 2.31 -4.30
C GLU A 51 -13.57 0.78 -4.29
N THR A 52 -14.03 0.21 -3.17
CA THR A 52 -14.12 -1.23 -2.91
C THR A 52 -15.54 -1.65 -2.59
#